data_AF-A0A815YSK9-F1
#
_entry.id   AF-A0A815YSK9-F1
#
_cell.length_a   1.000
_cell.length_b   1.000
_cell.length_c   1.000
_cell.angle_alpha   90.00
_cell.angle_beta   90.00
_cell.angle_gamma   90.00
#
_symmetry.space_group_name_H-M   'P 1'
#
loop_
_entity.id
_entity.type
_entity.pdbx_description
1 polymer ?
#
loop_
_entity_poly.entity_id
_entity_poly.type
_entity_poly.pdbx_seq_one_letter_code
_entity_poly.pdbx_strand_id
1 'polypeptide(L)'
;MTHQDSASLLTLPVELIHMIFDNLSDFTIICSLRQVCTRLNTIMDAYPGYQELDTLFLCNEVVGCDQIKHIVNALRNNPTLTTIKLHNTAIGAVEVQHLTNALKNNTTLTEFHLNENHIGVDGGEHFADALRNNKTLLTLNLTGAGVGDEGAYLLAFALQHNTTLTTLNLGSNDIHAEGVQHLVDALRTNNTLTTLNLGSNDINAEGVQYLSDALRTNNTLTTLNLLDNHIGDLGAKYLAGALQNNTRLMTLDLTFNDMRDEGVEYFIVALRENRTLTTLKLEWYQMEQNLKDRLNNQIKCNKKT
;
A
#
# COMPACT_ATOMS: atom_id res chain seq x y z
N MET A 1 -32.09 29.45 -27.16
CA MET A 1 -31.43 28.29 -27.79
C MET A 1 -31.01 27.36 -26.66
N THR A 2 -32.00 26.74 -26.03
CA THR A 2 -32.40 25.32 -26.22
C THR A 2 -31.33 24.34 -25.73
N HIS A 3 -31.59 23.86 -24.52
CA HIS A 3 -31.18 22.57 -23.96
C HIS A 3 -31.15 21.44 -25.00
N GLN A 4 -29.94 20.99 -25.34
CA GLN A 4 -29.56 19.74 -26.03
C GLN A 4 -28.02 19.78 -25.91
N ASP A 5 -27.36 19.05 -25.02
CA ASP A 5 -27.05 17.63 -25.16
C ASP A 5 -26.53 17.05 -23.82
N SER A 6 -27.42 16.81 -22.86
CA SER A 6 -27.11 16.03 -21.64
C SER A 6 -27.62 14.58 -21.70
N ALA A 7 -28.30 14.22 -22.79
CA ALA A 7 -28.88 12.88 -23.00
C ALA A 7 -28.01 11.95 -23.85
N SER A 8 -26.98 12.46 -24.56
CA SER A 8 -26.20 11.70 -25.55
C SER A 8 -25.09 10.83 -24.96
N LEU A 9 -24.68 11.07 -23.71
CA LEU A 9 -23.73 10.20 -22.98
C LEU A 9 -24.40 9.00 -22.30
N LEU A 10 -25.73 9.05 -22.09
CA LEU A 10 -26.54 7.96 -21.50
C LEU A 10 -26.97 6.89 -22.53
N THR A 11 -26.64 7.11 -23.79
CA THR A 11 -26.97 6.21 -24.91
C THR A 11 -25.75 5.51 -25.49
N LEU A 12 -24.56 5.67 -24.89
CA LEU A 12 -23.36 5.02 -25.38
C LEU A 12 -23.43 3.51 -25.06
N PRO A 13 -23.15 2.64 -26.05
CA PRO A 13 -23.01 1.21 -25.81
C PRO A 13 -21.96 0.94 -24.73
N VAL A 14 -22.17 -0.10 -23.92
CA VAL A 14 -21.29 -0.53 -22.81
C VAL A 14 -19.82 -0.63 -23.26
N GLU A 15 -19.58 -1.05 -24.50
CA GLU A 15 -18.25 -1.17 -25.12
C GLU A 15 -17.49 0.17 -25.21
N LEU A 16 -18.19 1.30 -25.35
CA LEU A 16 -17.59 2.64 -25.40
C LEU A 16 -17.22 3.18 -24.01
N ILE A 17 -17.92 2.73 -22.96
CA ILE A 17 -17.60 3.08 -21.57
C ILE A 17 -16.35 2.33 -21.12
N HIS A 18 -16.22 1.04 -21.43
CA HIS A 18 -14.98 0.29 -21.19
C HIS A 18 -13.76 0.92 -21.89
N MET A 19 -13.93 1.40 -23.12
CA MET A 19 -12.85 2.06 -23.88
C MET A 19 -12.39 3.40 -23.28
N ILE A 20 -13.24 4.08 -22.50
CA ILE A 20 -12.90 5.32 -21.78
C ILE A 20 -12.03 5.04 -20.54
N PHE A 21 -12.12 3.85 -19.94
CA PHE A 21 -11.32 3.49 -18.76
C PHE A 21 -9.92 2.94 -19.12
N ASP A 22 -9.75 2.29 -20.28
CA ASP A 22 -8.50 1.61 -20.65
C ASP A 22 -7.40 2.50 -21.26
N ASN A 23 -7.66 3.78 -21.58
CA ASN A 23 -6.72 4.63 -22.34
C ASN A 23 -6.51 6.06 -21.78
N LEU A 24 -6.59 6.25 -20.47
CA LEU A 24 -6.49 7.58 -19.85
C LEU A 24 -5.03 8.01 -19.61
N SER A 25 -4.36 8.47 -20.67
CA SER A 25 -3.13 9.30 -20.58
C SER A 25 -3.38 10.78 -20.89
N ASP A 26 -4.64 11.21 -21.03
CA ASP A 26 -4.96 12.53 -21.58
C ASP A 26 -5.68 13.45 -20.57
N PHE A 27 -5.05 14.59 -20.28
CA PHE A 27 -5.35 15.52 -19.18
C PHE A 27 -6.70 16.25 -19.36
N THR A 28 -7.32 16.15 -20.54
CA THR A 28 -8.53 16.91 -20.92
C THR A 28 -9.82 16.20 -20.48
N ILE A 29 -9.83 14.88 -20.32
CA ILE A 29 -11.01 14.10 -19.87
C ILE A 29 -11.22 14.23 -18.35
N ILE A 30 -10.16 14.57 -17.59
CA ILE A 30 -10.21 14.80 -16.14
C ILE A 30 -11.21 15.92 -15.79
N CYS A 31 -11.33 16.95 -16.62
CA CYS A 31 -12.29 18.05 -16.41
C CYS A 31 -13.76 17.62 -16.65
N SER A 32 -14.01 16.62 -17.50
CA SER A 32 -15.35 16.08 -17.75
C SER A 32 -15.77 15.06 -16.68
N LEU A 33 -14.81 14.35 -16.08
CA LEU A 33 -15.03 13.46 -14.93
C LEU A 33 -15.28 14.22 -13.61
N ARG A 34 -14.82 15.47 -13.50
CA ARG A 34 -15.17 16.38 -12.39
C ARG A 34 -16.68 16.63 -12.25
N GLN A 35 -17.46 16.34 -13.30
CA GLN A 35 -18.92 16.39 -13.31
C GLN A 35 -19.60 15.06 -12.93
N VAL A 36 -18.85 13.95 -12.84
CA VAL A 36 -19.36 12.64 -12.37
C VAL A 36 -19.42 12.61 -10.84
N CYS A 37 -18.56 13.37 -10.17
CA CYS A 37 -18.44 13.32 -8.72
C CYS A 37 -19.48 14.15 -7.95
N THR A 38 -20.10 15.15 -8.59
CA THR A 38 -21.36 15.74 -8.10
C THR A 38 -22.55 14.79 -8.27
N ARG A 39 -22.38 13.63 -8.91
CA ARG A 39 -23.44 12.65 -9.21
C ARG A 39 -23.29 11.34 -8.45
N LEU A 40 -22.41 11.20 -7.45
CA LEU A 40 -22.31 9.95 -6.68
C LEU A 40 -23.66 9.58 -6.03
N ASN A 41 -24.38 10.57 -5.48
CA ASN A 41 -25.75 10.41 -4.99
C ASN A 41 -26.74 10.05 -6.12
N THR A 42 -26.56 10.62 -7.32
CA THR A 42 -27.45 10.37 -8.47
C THR A 42 -27.17 9.03 -9.17
N ILE A 43 -25.93 8.56 -9.21
CA ILE A 43 -25.51 7.33 -9.88
C ILE A 43 -25.83 6.12 -9.00
N MET A 44 -25.59 6.21 -7.70
CA MET A 44 -25.88 5.12 -6.76
C MET A 44 -27.39 4.86 -6.61
N ASP A 45 -28.21 5.90 -6.66
CA ASP A 45 -29.67 5.78 -6.51
C ASP A 45 -30.40 5.59 -7.85
N ALA A 46 -29.84 6.04 -8.99
CA ALA A 46 -30.50 5.98 -10.30
C ALA A 46 -29.92 4.97 -11.30
N TYR A 47 -28.82 4.28 -10.98
CA TYR A 47 -28.18 3.35 -11.91
C TYR A 47 -28.22 1.89 -11.39
N PRO A 48 -29.09 1.03 -11.95
CA PRO A 48 -29.14 -0.40 -11.62
C PRO A 48 -27.81 -1.14 -11.88
N GLY A 49 -26.98 -0.64 -12.80
CA GLY A 49 -25.68 -1.20 -13.14
C GLY A 49 -24.60 -1.03 -12.06
N TYR A 50 -24.92 -0.40 -10.91
CA TYR A 50 -23.98 -0.38 -9.78
C TYR A 50 -23.60 -1.80 -9.31
N GLN A 51 -24.51 -2.77 -9.47
CA GLN A 51 -24.29 -4.19 -9.18
C GLN A 51 -23.24 -4.87 -10.07
N GLU A 52 -22.76 -4.20 -11.13
CA GLU A 52 -21.71 -4.67 -12.03
C GLU A 52 -20.38 -3.95 -11.81
N LEU A 53 -20.34 -2.93 -10.94
CA LEU A 53 -19.13 -2.16 -10.67
C LEU A 53 -18.12 -3.01 -9.88
N ASP A 54 -16.93 -3.22 -10.42
CA ASP A 54 -15.83 -3.90 -9.73
C ASP A 54 -14.89 -2.94 -8.97
N THR A 55 -14.84 -1.69 -9.41
CA THR A 55 -13.88 -0.68 -8.94
C THR A 55 -14.56 0.66 -8.71
N LEU A 56 -14.47 1.18 -7.49
CA LEU A 56 -14.84 2.55 -7.16
C LEU A 56 -13.58 3.41 -6.95
N PHE A 57 -13.44 4.49 -7.71
CA PHE A 57 -12.30 5.40 -7.63
C PHE A 57 -12.74 6.85 -7.43
N LEU A 58 -12.26 7.49 -6.36
CA LEU A 58 -12.41 8.92 -6.07
C LEU A 58 -11.05 9.49 -5.68
N CYS A 59 -10.73 10.68 -6.20
CA CYS A 59 -9.40 11.25 -6.08
C CYS A 59 -9.44 12.78 -6.05
N ASN A 60 -8.78 13.39 -5.07
CA ASN A 60 -8.70 14.85 -4.90
C ASN A 60 -10.07 15.54 -4.76
N GLU A 61 -10.99 14.89 -4.05
CA GLU A 61 -12.36 15.35 -3.86
C GLU A 61 -12.85 15.12 -2.44
N VAL A 62 -13.47 16.15 -1.85
CA VAL A 62 -14.04 16.03 -0.51
C VAL A 62 -15.22 15.07 -0.54
N VAL A 63 -15.06 13.92 0.11
CA VAL A 63 -16.12 12.93 0.30
C VAL A 63 -16.92 13.32 1.54
N GLY A 64 -18.13 13.83 1.32
CA GLY A 64 -19.05 14.19 2.40
C GLY A 64 -19.81 12.99 2.98
N CYS A 65 -20.58 13.25 4.05
CA CYS A 65 -21.30 12.20 4.79
C CYS A 65 -22.27 11.39 3.93
N ASP A 66 -22.93 11.99 2.93
CA ASP A 66 -23.86 11.27 2.06
C ASP A 66 -23.10 10.33 1.11
N GLN A 67 -21.98 10.77 0.55
CA GLN A 67 -21.11 9.88 -0.24
C GLN A 67 -20.62 8.70 0.59
N ILE A 68 -20.23 8.91 1.86
CA ILE A 68 -19.84 7.81 2.76
C ILE A 68 -20.97 6.80 2.95
N LYS A 69 -22.22 7.25 3.15
CA LYS A 69 -23.37 6.33 3.27
C LYS A 69 -23.53 5.48 2.02
N HIS A 70 -23.37 6.08 0.83
CA HIS A 70 -23.41 5.35 -0.42
C HIS A 70 -22.28 4.31 -0.51
N ILE A 71 -21.04 4.68 -0.20
CA ILE A 71 -19.90 3.74 -0.19
C ILE A 71 -20.13 2.60 0.81
N VAL A 72 -20.68 2.90 2.00
CA VAL A 72 -21.05 1.88 2.98
C VAL A 72 -22.13 0.95 2.45
N ASN A 73 -23.14 1.48 1.75
CA ASN A 73 -24.18 0.67 1.10
C ASN A 73 -23.58 -0.26 0.04
N ALA A 74 -22.61 0.23 -0.73
CA ALA A 74 -21.88 -0.57 -1.69
C ALA A 74 -21.11 -1.73 -1.06
N LEU A 75 -20.33 -1.43 -0.02
CA LEU A 75 -19.57 -2.43 0.73
C LEU A 75 -20.48 -3.53 1.30
N ARG A 76 -21.75 -3.24 1.56
CA ARG A 76 -22.71 -4.22 2.09
C ARG A 76 -23.40 -5.04 1.01
N ASN A 77 -23.72 -4.42 -0.12
CA ASN A 77 -24.73 -4.94 -1.04
C ASN A 77 -24.23 -5.15 -2.47
N ASN A 78 -23.00 -4.74 -2.80
CA ASN A 78 -22.44 -4.92 -4.14
C ASN A 78 -21.68 -6.25 -4.23
N PRO A 79 -22.14 -7.21 -5.06
CA PRO A 79 -21.54 -8.53 -5.19
C PRO A 79 -20.27 -8.54 -6.06
N THR A 80 -20.01 -7.50 -6.85
CA THR A 80 -18.87 -7.43 -7.78
C THR A 80 -17.78 -6.49 -7.33
N LEU A 81 -18.04 -5.58 -6.40
CA LEU A 81 -17.07 -4.56 -5.97
C LEU A 81 -15.87 -5.19 -5.25
N THR A 82 -14.74 -5.26 -5.94
CA THR A 82 -13.47 -5.80 -5.42
C THR A 82 -12.51 -4.70 -4.99
N THR A 83 -12.63 -3.50 -5.54
CA THR A 83 -11.62 -2.43 -5.37
C THR A 83 -12.24 -1.09 -5.00
N ILE A 84 -11.77 -0.49 -3.92
CA ILE A 84 -12.09 0.90 -3.55
C ILE A 84 -10.80 1.71 -3.45
N LYS A 85 -10.77 2.86 -4.11
CA LYS A 85 -9.66 3.80 -4.13
C LYS A 85 -10.17 5.20 -3.82
N LEU A 86 -9.78 5.74 -2.68
CA LEU A 86 -10.20 7.04 -2.15
C LEU A 86 -8.93 7.83 -1.83
N HIS A 87 -8.31 8.45 -2.84
CA HIS A 87 -7.03 9.15 -2.67
C HIS A 87 -7.25 10.64 -2.40
N ASN A 88 -6.67 11.17 -1.32
CA ASN A 88 -6.78 12.60 -0.99
C ASN A 88 -8.23 13.09 -1.04
N THR A 89 -9.09 12.41 -0.29
CA THR A 89 -10.55 12.62 -0.30
C THR A 89 -11.10 13.32 0.94
N ALA A 90 -10.20 13.82 1.80
CA ALA A 90 -10.53 14.41 3.10
C ALA A 90 -11.38 13.50 4.01
N ILE A 91 -11.21 12.18 3.88
CA ILE A 91 -11.84 11.18 4.77
C ILE A 91 -11.09 11.19 6.10
N GLY A 92 -11.81 11.41 7.21
CA GLY A 92 -11.25 11.35 8.56
C GLY A 92 -11.56 10.03 9.26
N ALA A 93 -11.19 9.96 10.54
CA ALA A 93 -11.42 8.79 11.38
C ALA A 93 -12.90 8.36 11.46
N VAL A 94 -13.83 9.34 11.54
CA VAL A 94 -15.28 9.09 11.65
C VAL A 94 -15.81 8.40 10.39
N GLU A 95 -15.41 8.88 9.22
CA GLU A 95 -15.79 8.28 7.95
C GLU A 95 -15.18 6.87 7.81
N VAL A 96 -13.90 6.70 8.18
CA VAL A 96 -13.25 5.38 8.21
C VAL A 96 -13.97 4.41 9.14
N GLN A 97 -14.47 4.86 10.29
CA GLN A 97 -15.23 4.02 11.21
C GLN A 97 -16.46 3.42 10.52
N HIS A 98 -17.19 4.21 9.73
CA HIS A 98 -18.36 3.72 9.00
C HIS A 98 -17.98 2.71 7.91
N LEU A 99 -16.90 3.00 7.16
CA LEU A 99 -16.39 2.13 6.09
C LEU A 99 -15.89 0.78 6.64
N THR A 100 -15.08 0.81 7.68
CA THR A 100 -14.50 -0.39 8.33
C THR A 100 -15.56 -1.26 9.00
N ASN A 101 -16.62 -0.66 9.56
CA ASN A 101 -17.76 -1.41 10.09
C ASN A 101 -18.51 -2.20 9.00
N ALA A 102 -18.60 -1.67 7.77
CA ALA A 102 -19.14 -2.43 6.65
C ALA A 102 -18.15 -3.48 6.16
N LEU A 103 -16.86 -3.15 6.13
CA LEU A 103 -15.77 -4.01 5.67
C LEU A 103 -15.67 -5.33 6.46
N LYS A 104 -15.94 -5.31 7.78
CA LYS A 104 -15.90 -6.50 8.65
C LYS A 104 -16.63 -7.72 8.08
N ASN A 105 -17.80 -7.49 7.48
CA ASN A 105 -18.67 -8.54 6.92
C ASN A 105 -18.70 -8.53 5.39
N ASN A 106 -17.95 -7.63 4.75
CA ASN A 106 -17.84 -7.62 3.30
C ASN A 106 -17.10 -8.89 2.84
N THR A 107 -17.58 -9.46 1.73
CA THR A 107 -17.10 -10.74 1.17
C THR A 107 -16.54 -10.61 -0.25
N THR A 108 -16.42 -9.39 -0.76
CA THR A 108 -16.11 -9.11 -2.17
C THR A 108 -14.88 -8.23 -2.34
N LEU A 109 -14.70 -7.25 -1.46
CA LEU A 109 -13.60 -6.30 -1.49
C LEU A 109 -12.28 -7.00 -1.18
N THR A 110 -11.36 -6.90 -2.12
CA THR A 110 -9.99 -7.41 -2.04
C THR A 110 -8.98 -6.28 -1.91
N GLU A 111 -9.30 -5.07 -2.36
CA GLU A 111 -8.40 -3.92 -2.32
C GLU A 111 -9.07 -2.66 -1.75
N PHE A 112 -8.43 -2.03 -0.77
CA PHE A 112 -8.88 -0.78 -0.19
C PHE A 112 -7.71 0.20 -0.06
N HIS A 113 -7.80 1.31 -0.79
CA HIS A 113 -6.79 2.36 -0.83
C HIS A 113 -7.36 3.68 -0.29
N LEU A 114 -6.72 4.22 0.74
CA LEU A 114 -7.07 5.48 1.43
C LEU A 114 -5.90 6.47 1.48
N ASN A 115 -4.97 6.36 0.54
CA ASN A 115 -3.76 7.18 0.49
C ASN A 115 -4.05 8.68 0.65
N GLU A 116 -3.23 9.39 1.41
CA GLU A 116 -3.32 10.84 1.62
C GLU A 116 -4.66 11.28 2.25
N ASN A 117 -5.26 10.43 3.10
CA ASN A 117 -6.35 10.85 3.98
C ASN A 117 -5.86 10.81 5.41
N HIS A 118 -5.92 11.94 6.12
CA HIS A 118 -5.47 12.04 7.50
C HIS A 118 -6.47 11.39 8.47
N ILE A 119 -6.47 10.06 8.52
CA ILE A 119 -7.38 9.25 9.34
C ILE A 119 -6.87 9.12 10.78
N GLY A 120 -5.57 9.35 11.00
CA GLY A 120 -4.95 9.32 12.32
C GLY A 120 -4.85 7.92 12.95
N VAL A 121 -4.45 7.90 14.22
CA VAL A 121 -4.39 6.68 15.05
C VAL A 121 -5.76 6.00 15.12
N ASP A 122 -6.84 6.76 15.33
CA ASP A 122 -8.22 6.25 15.38
C ASP A 122 -8.61 5.51 14.09
N GLY A 123 -8.21 6.03 12.93
CA GLY A 123 -8.38 5.34 11.65
C GLY A 123 -7.62 4.02 11.60
N GLY A 124 -6.39 3.99 12.10
CA GLY A 124 -5.58 2.78 12.27
C GLY A 124 -6.26 1.74 13.17
N GLU A 125 -6.84 2.17 14.30
CA GLU A 125 -7.62 1.32 15.22
C GLU A 125 -8.81 0.67 14.51
N HIS A 126 -9.59 1.47 13.77
CA HIS A 126 -10.76 0.98 13.05
C HIS A 126 -10.41 -0.04 11.97
N PHE A 127 -9.29 0.16 11.26
CA PHE A 127 -8.78 -0.85 10.33
C PHE A 127 -8.29 -2.11 11.04
N ALA A 128 -7.56 -1.97 12.16
CA ALA A 128 -7.12 -3.10 12.95
C ALA A 128 -8.30 -3.98 13.40
N ASP A 129 -9.37 -3.37 13.91
CA ASP A 129 -10.59 -4.09 14.32
C ASP A 129 -11.30 -4.77 13.13
N ALA A 130 -11.35 -4.11 11.96
CA ALA A 130 -11.92 -4.71 10.76
C ALA A 130 -11.11 -5.90 10.24
N LEU A 131 -9.78 -5.79 10.21
CA LEU A 131 -8.87 -6.82 9.70
C LEU A 131 -8.91 -8.12 10.51
N ARG A 132 -9.24 -8.08 11.81
CA ARG A 132 -9.40 -9.31 12.61
C ARG A 132 -10.51 -10.21 12.07
N ASN A 133 -11.58 -9.60 11.55
CA ASN A 133 -12.81 -10.28 11.13
C ASN A 133 -12.88 -10.47 9.62
N ASN A 134 -12.46 -9.48 8.84
CA ASN A 134 -12.52 -9.55 7.38
C ASN A 134 -11.61 -10.67 6.84
N LYS A 135 -12.11 -11.45 5.89
CA LYS A 135 -11.43 -12.61 5.29
C LYS A 135 -11.24 -12.48 3.78
N THR A 136 -11.38 -11.28 3.22
CA THR A 136 -11.34 -11.07 1.77
C THR A 136 -10.34 -10.01 1.35
N LEU A 137 -10.04 -9.05 2.21
CA LEU A 137 -9.10 -7.99 1.92
C LEU A 137 -7.68 -8.57 1.80
N LEU A 138 -7.09 -8.33 0.63
CA LEU A 138 -5.74 -8.75 0.27
C LEU A 138 -4.77 -7.57 0.31
N THR A 139 -5.24 -6.38 -0.05
CA THR A 139 -4.43 -5.15 -0.14
C THR A 139 -5.08 -4.03 0.66
N LEU A 140 -4.32 -3.49 1.61
CA LEU A 140 -4.67 -2.29 2.35
C LEU A 140 -3.60 -1.23 2.13
N ASN A 141 -4.02 -0.06 1.66
CA ASN A 141 -3.11 1.05 1.41
C ASN A 141 -3.49 2.28 2.22
N LEU A 142 -2.65 2.59 3.21
CA LEU A 142 -2.77 3.71 4.13
C LEU A 142 -1.56 4.65 4.01
N THR A 143 -0.97 4.80 2.82
CA THR A 143 0.15 5.74 2.65
C THR A 143 -0.30 7.17 2.97
N GLY A 144 0.46 7.95 3.75
CA GLY A 144 0.06 9.33 4.07
C GLY A 144 -1.17 9.42 4.99
N ALA A 145 -1.45 8.37 5.76
CA ALA A 145 -2.67 8.28 6.57
C ALA A 145 -2.54 8.86 7.99
N GLY A 146 -1.32 9.15 8.41
CA GLY A 146 -0.99 9.69 9.74
C GLY A 146 -1.27 8.69 10.87
N VAL A 147 -1.07 7.38 10.64
CA VAL A 147 -1.38 6.36 11.66
C VAL A 147 -0.39 6.38 12.84
N GLY A 148 0.86 6.82 12.65
CA GLY A 148 1.90 6.86 13.66
C GLY A 148 2.28 5.49 14.23
N ASP A 149 3.17 5.51 15.22
CA ASP A 149 3.64 4.30 15.92
C ASP A 149 2.50 3.53 16.62
N GLU A 150 1.57 4.25 17.26
CA GLU A 150 0.41 3.64 17.94
C GLU A 150 -0.56 2.97 16.95
N GLY A 151 -0.85 3.62 15.82
CA GLY A 151 -1.67 3.01 14.78
C GLY A 151 -0.97 1.79 14.14
N ALA A 152 0.35 1.85 13.96
CA ALA A 152 1.15 0.72 13.51
C ALA A 152 1.11 -0.45 14.51
N TYR A 153 1.15 -0.19 15.82
CA TYR A 153 0.96 -1.19 16.86
C TYR A 153 -0.40 -1.91 16.74
N LEU A 154 -1.49 -1.15 16.60
CA LEU A 154 -2.83 -1.72 16.50
C LEU A 154 -2.99 -2.59 15.25
N LEU A 155 -2.47 -2.11 14.11
CA LEU A 155 -2.43 -2.87 12.86
C LEU A 155 -1.58 -4.13 13.00
N ALA A 156 -0.40 -4.05 13.63
CA ALA A 156 0.47 -5.19 13.89
C ALA A 156 -0.25 -6.26 14.74
N PHE A 157 -0.94 -5.85 15.80
CA PHE A 157 -1.73 -6.77 16.61
C PHE A 157 -2.82 -7.46 15.80
N ALA A 158 -3.51 -6.75 14.90
CA ALA A 158 -4.49 -7.37 14.01
C ALA A 158 -3.86 -8.36 13.02
N LEU A 159 -2.67 -8.05 12.48
CA LEU A 159 -1.94 -8.92 11.55
C LEU A 159 -1.52 -10.26 12.17
N GLN A 160 -1.33 -10.34 13.49
CA GLN A 160 -1.04 -11.62 14.16
C GLN A 160 -2.18 -12.64 13.99
N HIS A 161 -3.40 -12.16 13.76
CA HIS A 161 -4.61 -13.00 13.60
C HIS A 161 -5.21 -12.96 12.19
N ASN A 162 -4.91 -11.93 11.40
CA ASN A 162 -5.35 -11.87 10.02
C ASN A 162 -4.56 -12.87 9.17
N THR A 163 -5.28 -13.63 8.34
CA THR A 163 -4.72 -14.69 7.49
C THR A 163 -5.03 -14.47 6.02
N THR A 164 -5.27 -13.23 5.60
CA THR A 164 -5.73 -12.91 4.24
C THR A 164 -4.97 -11.76 3.61
N LEU A 165 -4.58 -10.76 4.40
CA LEU A 165 -3.84 -9.61 3.91
C LEU A 165 -2.46 -10.06 3.44
N THR A 166 -2.15 -9.70 2.20
CA THR A 166 -0.89 -10.00 1.52
C THR A 166 -0.06 -8.74 1.28
N THR A 167 -0.72 -7.59 1.14
CA THR A 167 -0.09 -6.30 0.88
C THR A 167 -0.57 -5.25 1.87
N LEU A 168 0.38 -4.64 2.59
CA LEU A 168 0.14 -3.53 3.48
C LEU A 168 1.08 -2.37 3.14
N ASN A 169 0.50 -1.21 2.83
CA ASN A 169 1.26 0.01 2.60
C ASN A 169 1.03 1.01 3.73
N LEU A 170 2.12 1.37 4.41
CA LEU A 170 2.18 2.31 5.52
C LEU A 170 3.25 3.39 5.28
N GLY A 171 3.57 3.71 4.02
CA GLY A 171 4.54 4.76 3.73
C GLY A 171 4.05 6.13 4.21
N SER A 172 4.94 7.05 4.60
CA SER A 172 4.57 8.42 5.01
C SER A 172 3.55 8.46 6.16
N ASN A 173 3.82 7.75 7.25
CA ASN A 173 2.91 7.65 8.40
C ASN A 173 3.54 8.00 9.75
N ASP A 174 4.75 8.58 9.77
CA ASP A 174 5.50 8.88 10.99
C ASP A 174 5.69 7.64 11.88
N ILE A 175 6.06 6.51 11.27
CA ILE A 175 6.32 5.23 11.95
C ILE A 175 7.83 5.06 12.20
N HIS A 176 8.27 5.37 13.40
CA HIS A 176 9.67 5.29 13.78
C HIS A 176 10.05 3.86 14.23
N ALA A 177 11.20 3.73 14.89
CA ALA A 177 11.70 2.46 15.38
C ALA A 177 10.71 1.71 16.31
N GLU A 178 9.92 2.42 17.12
CA GLU A 178 8.92 1.84 18.02
C GLU A 178 7.77 1.16 17.26
N GLY A 179 7.13 1.85 16.31
CA GLY A 179 6.09 1.26 15.49
C GLY A 179 6.59 0.10 14.62
N VAL A 180 7.83 0.20 14.13
CA VAL A 180 8.50 -0.92 13.44
C VAL A 180 8.68 -2.12 14.35
N GLN A 181 9.06 -1.93 15.62
CA GLN A 181 9.19 -3.01 16.58
C GLN A 181 7.89 -3.82 16.70
N HIS A 182 6.74 -3.14 16.76
CA HIS A 182 5.44 -3.82 16.79
C HIS A 182 5.13 -4.58 15.50
N LEU A 183 5.39 -3.96 14.34
CA LEU A 183 5.18 -4.60 13.04
C LEU A 183 6.03 -5.87 12.90
N VAL A 184 7.28 -5.88 13.37
CA VAL A 184 8.13 -7.06 13.26
C VAL A 184 7.68 -8.21 14.17
N ASP A 185 7.11 -7.91 15.33
CA ASP A 185 6.49 -8.94 16.18
C ASP A 185 5.32 -9.63 15.46
N ALA A 186 4.53 -8.87 14.70
CA ALA A 186 3.50 -9.44 13.85
C ALA A 186 4.08 -10.27 12.70
N LEU A 187 5.14 -9.80 12.03
CA LEU A 187 5.80 -10.53 10.94
C LEU A 187 6.41 -11.87 11.37
N ARG A 188 6.72 -12.06 12.66
CA ARG A 188 7.23 -13.35 13.17
C ARG A 188 6.16 -14.44 13.17
N THR A 189 4.89 -14.07 13.32
CA THR A 189 3.77 -15.02 13.41
C THR A 189 2.86 -14.99 12.19
N ASN A 190 2.78 -13.86 11.49
CA ASN A 190 1.98 -13.72 10.28
C ASN A 190 2.66 -14.46 9.12
N ASN A 191 1.89 -15.31 8.45
CA ASN A 191 2.37 -16.14 7.34
C ASN A 191 1.67 -15.82 6.01
N THR A 192 1.08 -14.64 5.88
CA THR A 192 0.31 -14.24 4.68
C THR A 192 0.80 -12.97 4.04
N LEU A 193 1.40 -12.06 4.81
CA LEU A 193 1.93 -10.81 4.30
C LEU A 193 3.19 -11.08 3.46
N THR A 194 3.10 -10.71 2.18
CA THR A 194 4.17 -10.85 1.18
C THR A 194 4.78 -9.50 0.82
N THR A 195 4.02 -8.42 0.96
CA THR A 195 4.44 -7.06 0.60
C THR A 195 4.19 -6.11 1.76
N LEU A 196 5.25 -5.45 2.21
CA LEU A 196 5.20 -4.40 3.22
C LEU A 196 5.91 -3.14 2.70
N ASN A 197 5.21 -2.02 2.71
CA ASN A 197 5.79 -0.72 2.38
C ASN A 197 5.82 0.18 3.60
N LEU A 198 7.03 0.60 3.97
CA LEU A 198 7.32 1.50 5.08
C LEU A 198 8.15 2.71 4.63
N GLY A 199 8.10 3.08 3.34
CA GLY A 199 8.88 4.21 2.83
C GLY A 199 8.52 5.55 3.50
N SER A 200 9.48 6.47 3.63
CA SER A 200 9.26 7.82 4.19
C SER A 200 8.69 7.80 5.61
N ASN A 201 9.32 7.09 6.56
CA ASN A 201 8.86 6.97 7.95
C ASN A 201 9.93 7.27 9.02
N ASP A 202 11.12 7.75 8.64
CA ASP A 202 12.24 8.02 9.57
C ASP A 202 12.59 6.83 10.51
N ILE A 203 12.57 5.62 9.94
CA ILE A 203 12.80 4.37 10.69
C ILE A 203 14.21 4.27 11.28
N ASN A 204 15.19 4.89 10.62
CA ASN A 204 16.60 4.94 10.97
C ASN A 204 17.26 3.54 11.15
N ALA A 205 18.52 3.52 11.58
CA ALA A 205 19.29 2.28 11.74
C ALA A 205 18.76 1.36 12.87
N GLU A 206 18.16 1.92 13.93
CA GLU A 206 17.59 1.16 15.05
C GLU A 206 16.34 0.39 14.61
N GLY A 207 15.38 1.06 13.96
CA GLY A 207 14.19 0.39 13.45
C GLY A 207 14.51 -0.68 12.42
N VAL A 208 15.53 -0.43 11.57
CA VAL A 208 16.02 -1.43 10.61
C VAL A 208 16.69 -2.63 11.28
N GLN A 209 17.28 -2.46 12.47
CA GLN A 209 17.80 -3.60 13.24
C GLN A 209 16.66 -4.57 13.59
N TYR A 210 15.53 -4.06 14.08
CA TYR A 210 14.35 -4.88 14.38
C TYR A 210 13.83 -5.62 13.15
N LEU A 211 13.72 -4.94 12.00
CA LEU A 211 13.35 -5.56 10.72
C LEU A 211 14.32 -6.66 10.31
N SER A 212 15.62 -6.39 10.43
CA SER A 212 16.68 -7.34 10.05
C SER A 212 16.58 -8.62 10.88
N ASP A 213 16.31 -8.51 12.18
CA ASP A 213 16.16 -9.68 13.05
C ASP A 213 14.94 -10.52 12.67
N ALA A 214 13.80 -9.89 12.34
CA ALA A 214 12.63 -10.62 11.89
C ALA A 214 12.81 -11.25 10.49
N LEU A 215 13.49 -10.57 9.57
CA LEU A 215 13.76 -11.10 8.23
C LEU A 215 14.61 -12.38 8.24
N ARG A 216 15.41 -12.63 9.28
CA ARG A 216 16.17 -13.90 9.40
C ARG A 216 15.25 -15.12 9.53
N THR A 217 14.06 -14.95 10.10
CA THR A 217 13.11 -16.03 10.38
C THR A 217 11.82 -15.93 9.59
N ASN A 218 11.44 -14.75 9.12
CA ASN A 218 10.25 -14.57 8.32
C ASN A 218 10.42 -15.24 6.95
N ASN A 219 9.46 -16.10 6.62
CA ASN A 219 9.50 -16.91 5.42
C ASN A 219 8.40 -16.55 4.40
N THR A 220 7.78 -15.38 4.52
CA THR A 220 6.63 -14.99 3.69
C THR A 220 6.81 -13.68 2.95
N LEU A 221 7.55 -12.74 3.53
CA LEU A 221 7.77 -11.43 2.94
C LEU A 221 8.71 -11.55 1.73
N THR A 222 8.18 -11.17 0.56
CA THR A 222 8.91 -11.17 -0.71
C THR A 222 9.31 -9.78 -1.15
N THR A 223 8.58 -8.76 -0.70
CA THR A 223 8.78 -7.36 -1.08
C THR A 223 8.77 -6.48 0.16
N LEU A 224 9.85 -5.73 0.35
CA LEU A 224 9.99 -4.74 1.42
C LEU A 224 10.43 -3.41 0.80
N ASN A 225 9.65 -2.35 1.05
CA ASN A 225 10.01 -0.99 0.68
C ASN A 225 10.39 -0.19 1.92
N LEU A 226 11.61 0.31 1.96
CA LEU A 226 12.20 1.15 2.99
C LEU A 226 12.78 2.45 2.41
N LEU A 227 12.30 2.87 1.24
CA LEU A 227 12.67 4.15 0.62
C LEU A 227 12.62 5.29 1.64
N ASP A 228 13.61 6.18 1.65
CA ASP A 228 13.56 7.43 2.44
C ASP A 228 13.35 7.23 3.95
N ASN A 229 14.30 6.54 4.63
CA ASN A 229 14.18 6.19 6.05
C ASN A 229 15.44 6.46 6.87
N HIS A 230 16.38 7.26 6.35
CA HIS A 230 17.62 7.64 7.07
C HIS A 230 18.40 6.44 7.66
N ILE A 231 18.46 5.34 6.91
CA ILE A 231 18.99 4.05 7.39
C ILE A 231 20.53 4.07 7.56
N GLY A 232 21.24 4.73 6.65
CA GLY A 232 22.70 4.83 6.64
C GLY A 232 23.45 3.50 6.50
N ASP A 233 24.78 3.56 6.58
CA ASP A 233 25.66 2.39 6.43
C ASP A 233 25.46 1.34 7.53
N LEU A 234 25.09 1.77 8.75
CA LEU A 234 24.84 0.86 9.87
C LEU A 234 23.58 0.02 9.66
N GLY A 235 22.48 0.63 9.23
CA GLY A 235 21.27 -0.13 8.92
C GLY A 235 21.46 -1.02 7.68
N ALA A 236 22.24 -0.58 6.70
CA ALA A 236 22.65 -1.41 5.55
C ALA A 236 23.37 -2.69 6.00
N LYS A 237 24.28 -2.59 6.97
CA LYS A 237 24.98 -3.73 7.58
C LYS A 237 24.00 -4.73 8.20
N TYR A 238 22.99 -4.25 8.94
CA TYR A 238 21.99 -5.12 9.54
C TYR A 238 21.17 -5.87 8.48
N LEU A 239 20.66 -5.15 7.48
CA LEU A 239 19.87 -5.75 6.39
C LEU A 239 20.69 -6.76 5.59
N ALA A 240 21.91 -6.41 5.21
CA ALA A 240 22.81 -7.32 4.51
C ALA A 240 23.07 -8.59 5.33
N GLY A 241 23.32 -8.46 6.64
CA GLY A 241 23.49 -9.59 7.53
C GLY A 241 22.24 -10.49 7.63
N ALA A 242 21.04 -9.93 7.54
CA ALA A 242 19.80 -10.70 7.50
C ALA A 242 19.62 -11.43 6.16
N LEU A 243 19.90 -10.74 5.05
CA LEU A 243 19.77 -11.27 3.69
C LEU A 243 20.65 -12.48 3.42
N GLN A 244 21.80 -12.61 4.09
CA GLN A 244 22.66 -13.80 3.98
C GLN A 244 21.91 -15.12 4.22
N ASN A 245 20.92 -15.11 5.13
CA ASN A 245 20.16 -16.31 5.51
C ASN A 245 18.69 -16.24 5.09
N ASN A 246 18.17 -15.06 4.76
CA ASN A 246 16.82 -14.93 4.26
C ASN A 246 16.72 -15.61 2.88
N THR A 247 15.70 -16.44 2.69
CA THR A 247 15.48 -17.22 1.45
C THR A 247 14.18 -16.86 0.74
N ARG A 248 13.61 -15.68 1.01
CA ARG A 248 12.25 -15.33 0.55
C ARG A 248 12.15 -13.93 -0.04
N LEU A 249 12.87 -12.97 0.53
CA LEU A 249 12.87 -11.60 0.05
C LEU A 249 13.48 -11.56 -1.36
N MET A 250 12.70 -11.03 -2.28
CA MET A 250 13.04 -10.89 -3.70
C MET A 250 13.27 -9.44 -4.08
N THR A 251 12.51 -8.52 -3.46
CA THR A 251 12.59 -7.08 -3.74
C THR A 251 12.81 -6.30 -2.46
N LEU A 252 13.87 -5.50 -2.45
CA LEU A 252 14.20 -4.55 -1.39
C LEU A 252 14.45 -3.17 -2.00
N ASP A 253 13.67 -2.17 -1.57
CA ASP A 253 13.87 -0.78 -1.97
C ASP A 253 14.48 0.01 -0.82
N LEU A 254 15.68 0.55 -1.03
CA LEU A 254 16.43 1.39 -0.09
C LEU A 254 16.88 2.70 -0.76
N THR A 255 16.14 3.17 -1.76
CA THR A 255 16.41 4.48 -2.39
C THR A 255 16.31 5.59 -1.34
N PHE A 256 17.14 6.63 -1.43
CA PHE A 256 17.17 7.78 -0.51
C PHE A 256 17.42 7.42 0.97
N ASN A 257 18.47 6.65 1.28
CA ASN A 257 18.72 6.17 2.66
C ASN A 257 20.09 6.53 3.23
N ASP A 258 20.70 7.61 2.72
CA ASP A 258 21.99 8.13 3.21
C ASP A 258 23.12 7.08 3.26
N MET A 259 23.04 6.06 2.39
CA MET A 259 24.05 5.00 2.29
C MET A 259 25.19 5.44 1.38
N ARG A 260 26.41 5.14 1.83
CA ARG A 260 27.66 5.38 1.09
C ARG A 260 28.22 4.04 0.59
N ASP A 261 29.43 4.08 0.06
CA ASP A 261 30.10 2.90 -0.48
C ASP A 261 30.24 1.76 0.56
N GLU A 262 30.46 2.09 1.84
CA GLU A 262 30.55 1.09 2.90
C GLU A 262 29.25 0.28 3.05
N GLY A 263 28.09 0.95 3.07
CA GLY A 263 26.78 0.31 3.14
C GLY A 263 26.56 -0.70 2.01
N VAL A 264 26.98 -0.35 0.80
CA VAL A 264 26.83 -1.19 -0.40
C VAL A 264 27.76 -2.40 -0.39
N GLU A 265 28.98 -2.25 0.14
CA GLU A 265 29.92 -3.38 0.27
C GLU A 265 29.33 -4.51 1.14
N TYR A 266 28.58 -4.18 2.20
CA TYR A 266 27.88 -5.19 2.98
C TYR A 266 26.89 -6.01 2.13
N PHE A 267 26.11 -5.36 1.25
CA PHE A 267 25.21 -6.06 0.34
C PHE A 267 25.96 -6.92 -0.67
N ILE A 268 27.07 -6.45 -1.23
CA ILE A 268 27.88 -7.26 -2.16
C ILE A 268 28.36 -8.54 -1.49
N VAL A 269 28.82 -8.46 -0.24
CA VAL A 269 29.25 -9.64 0.52
C VAL A 269 28.06 -10.56 0.80
N ALA A 270 26.93 -10.02 1.26
CA ALA A 270 25.75 -10.81 1.59
C ALA A 270 25.16 -11.56 0.38
N LEU A 271 25.12 -10.90 -0.78
CA LEU A 271 24.54 -11.45 -2.01
C LEU A 271 25.41 -12.53 -2.66
N ARG A 272 26.63 -12.79 -2.16
CA ARG A 272 27.40 -13.98 -2.53
C ARG A 272 26.74 -15.27 -2.07
N GLU A 273 26.06 -15.23 -0.93
CA GLU A 273 25.37 -16.38 -0.35
C GLU A 273 23.86 -16.35 -0.64
N ASN A 274 23.25 -15.17 -0.63
CA ASN A 274 21.83 -15.02 -0.95
C ASN A 274 21.57 -15.34 -2.43
N ARG A 275 20.49 -16.09 -2.70
CA ARG A 275 20.06 -16.49 -4.05
C ARG A 275 18.66 -16.00 -4.42
N THR A 276 17.98 -15.28 -3.53
CA THR A 276 16.56 -14.95 -3.68
C THR A 276 16.33 -13.49 -4.01
N LEU A 277 17.20 -12.59 -3.54
CA LEU A 277 17.07 -11.17 -3.81
C LEU A 277 17.43 -10.90 -5.28
N THR A 278 16.42 -10.55 -6.07
CA THR A 278 16.54 -10.25 -7.50
C THR A 278 16.43 -8.77 -7.81
N THR A 279 15.93 -7.96 -6.86
CA THR A 279 15.80 -6.52 -7.00
C THR A 279 16.26 -5.84 -5.71
N LEU A 280 17.36 -5.10 -5.82
CA LEU A 280 17.83 -4.18 -4.78
C LEU A 280 17.89 -2.79 -5.41
N LYS A 281 17.06 -1.87 -4.93
CA LYS A 281 17.06 -0.47 -5.39
C LYS A 281 17.81 0.39 -4.38
N LEU A 282 18.72 1.21 -4.90
CA LEU A 282 19.57 2.14 -4.16
C LEU A 282 19.61 3.47 -4.92
N GLU A 283 19.92 4.54 -4.20
CA GLU A 283 20.28 5.80 -4.82
C GLU A 283 21.76 5.79 -5.24
N TRP A 284 22.05 6.13 -6.50
CA TRP A 284 23.36 5.88 -7.09
C TRP A 284 24.29 7.10 -7.15
N TYR A 285 23.81 8.31 -6.84
CA TYR A 285 24.55 9.54 -7.15
C TYR A 285 25.87 9.68 -6.38
N GLN A 286 25.99 9.06 -5.21
CA GLN A 286 27.16 9.16 -4.34
C GLN A 286 28.13 7.96 -4.42
N MET A 287 27.85 6.98 -5.29
CA MET A 287 28.58 5.70 -5.30
C MET A 287 29.57 5.58 -6.44
N GLU A 288 30.71 4.93 -6.18
CA GLU A 288 31.70 4.59 -7.20
C GLU A 288 31.13 3.65 -8.28
N GLN A 289 31.41 3.93 -9.55
CA GLN A 289 30.85 3.14 -10.67
C GLN A 289 31.20 1.64 -10.59
N ASN A 290 32.42 1.31 -10.17
CA ASN A 290 32.88 -0.08 -9.99
C ASN A 290 31.98 -0.82 -8.98
N LEU A 291 31.61 -0.15 -7.89
CA LEU A 291 30.76 -0.71 -6.85
C LEU A 291 29.35 -1.03 -7.39
N LYS A 292 28.78 -0.11 -8.19
CA LYS A 292 27.50 -0.33 -8.88
C LYS A 292 27.55 -1.54 -9.79
N ASP A 293 28.61 -1.67 -10.57
CA ASP A 293 28.77 -2.77 -11.52
C ASP A 293 28.90 -4.12 -10.79
N ARG A 294 29.70 -4.18 -9.72
CA ARG A 294 29.83 -5.37 -8.86
C ARG A 294 28.49 -5.79 -8.25
N LEU A 295 27.75 -4.84 -7.67
CA LEU A 295 26.45 -5.12 -7.08
C LEU A 295 25.43 -5.59 -8.14
N ASN A 296 25.33 -4.89 -9.27
CA ASN A 296 24.42 -5.26 -10.35
C ASN A 296 24.75 -6.64 -10.93
N ASN A 297 26.03 -7.01 -11.02
CA ASN A 297 26.43 -8.34 -11.45
C ASN A 297 25.97 -9.41 -10.45
N GLN A 298 26.09 -9.16 -9.15
CA GLN A 298 25.62 -10.09 -8.12
C GLN A 298 24.10 -10.28 -8.16
N ILE A 299 23.34 -9.20 -8.32
CA ILE A 299 21.87 -9.26 -8.49
C ILE A 299 21.47 -10.00 -9.77
N LYS A 300 22.19 -9.79 -10.88
CA LYS A 300 21.96 -10.53 -12.14
C LYS A 300 22.22 -12.03 -11.99
N CYS A 301 23.20 -12.44 -11.18
CA CYS A 301 23.44 -13.85 -10.89
C CYS A 301 22.24 -14.49 -10.19
N ASN A 302 21.62 -13.79 -9.24
CA ASN A 302 20.42 -14.29 -8.53
C ASN A 302 19.18 -14.38 -9.43
N LYS A 303 19.07 -13.60 -10.52
CA LYS A 303 17.95 -13.70 -11.48
C LYS A 303 17.99 -14.94 -12.37
N LYS A 304 19.12 -15.65 -12.41
CA LYS A 304 19.33 -16.80 -13.31
C LYS A 304 19.12 -18.17 -12.62
N THR A 305 18.94 -18.16 -11.30
CA THR A 305 18.71 -19.35 -10.46
C THR A 305 17.24 -19.50 -10.15
#